data_AF-A0A0M4TMF5-F1
#
_entry.id   AF-A0A0M4TMF5-F1
#
_cell.length_a   1.000
_cell.length_b   1.000
_cell.length_c   1.000
_cell.angle_alpha   90.00
_cell.angle_beta   90.00
_cell.angle_gamma   90.00
#
_symmetry.space_group_name_H-M   'P 1'
#
loop_
_entity.id
_entity.type
_entity.pdbx_description
1 polymer ?
#
loop_
_entity_poly.entity_id
_entity_poly.type
_entity_poly.pdbx_seq_one_letter_code
_entity_poly.pdbx_strand_id
1 'polypeptide(L)' 'MKMMRLGLLPLGMLLCGCAFKEPTIIYKEKLTPVRCNAVMPDKPNNDGSFEAHKAKMIYFLKCEDLLKQCIGIADGK' A
#
# COMPACT_ATOMS: atom_id res chain seq x y z
N MET A 1 -1.96 65.75 -13.14
CA MET A 1 -1.71 64.62 -12.21
C MET A 1 -2.54 63.44 -12.73
N LYS A 2 -2.08 62.80 -13.81
CA LYS A 2 -1.18 61.64 -13.85
C LYS A 2 -1.82 60.41 -13.18
N MET A 3 -2.42 59.60 -14.06
CA MET A 3 -2.56 58.14 -14.01
C MET A 3 -2.28 57.52 -12.63
N MET A 4 -3.30 57.22 -11.83
CA MET A 4 -3.11 56.34 -10.67
C MET A 4 -4.41 55.73 -10.13
N ARG A 5 -5.38 55.33 -10.95
CA ARG A 5 -6.54 54.54 -10.44
C ARG A 5 -7.10 53.53 -11.45
N LEU A 6 -6.25 52.97 -12.32
CA LEU A 6 -6.66 51.95 -13.30
C LEU A 6 -5.67 50.77 -13.34
N GLY A 7 -5.03 50.45 -12.21
CA GLY A 7 -4.00 49.40 -12.13
C GLY A 7 -4.41 48.14 -11.37
N LEU A 8 -5.53 48.17 -10.63
CA LEU A 8 -5.95 47.06 -9.75
C LEU A 8 -7.01 46.12 -10.37
N LEU A 9 -7.66 46.52 -11.46
CA LEU A 9 -8.69 45.72 -12.11
C LEU A 9 -8.16 44.53 -12.94
N PRO A 10 -7.00 44.59 -13.65
CA PRO A 10 -6.56 43.46 -14.48
C PRO A 10 -5.87 42.35 -13.68
N LEU A 11 -5.42 42.61 -12.46
CA LEU A 11 -4.73 41.62 -11.62
C LEU A 11 -5.69 40.53 -11.10
N GLY A 12 -6.96 40.88 -10.88
CA GLY A 12 -8.00 39.93 -10.42
C GLY A 12 -8.40 38.90 -11.48
N MET A 13 -8.38 39.29 -12.77
CA MET A 13 -8.75 38.37 -13.86
C MET A 13 -7.69 37.28 -14.11
N LEU A 14 -6.43 37.54 -13.76
CA LEU A 14 -5.34 36.56 -13.86
C LEU A 14 -5.47 35.42 -12.83
N LEU A 15 -6.22 35.61 -11.74
CA LEU A 15 -6.36 34.64 -10.64
C LEU A 15 -7.61 33.75 -10.76
N CYS A 16 -8.54 34.04 -11.67
CA CYS A 16 -9.79 33.27 -11.84
C CYS A 16 -9.61 31.94 -12.61
N GLY A 17 -8.42 31.65 -13.16
CA GLY A 17 -8.19 30.49 -14.04
C GLY A 17 -8.24 29.11 -13.37
N CYS A 18 -8.10 29.02 -12.06
CA CYS A 18 -8.02 27.72 -11.36
C CYS A 18 -9.35 27.25 -10.73
N ALA A 19 -10.39 28.08 -10.69
CA ALA A 19 -11.66 27.74 -10.04
C ALA A 19 -12.63 26.93 -10.92
N PHE A 20 -12.40 26.89 -12.25
CA PHE A 20 -13.33 26.26 -13.20
C PHE A 20 -13.08 24.77 -13.42
N LYS A 21 -12.14 24.16 -12.70
CA LYS A 21 -11.84 22.74 -12.86
C LYS A 21 -12.81 21.95 -11.98
N GLU A 22 -13.81 21.35 -12.61
CA GLU A 22 -14.67 20.39 -11.91
C GLU A 22 -13.80 19.31 -11.25
N PRO A 23 -14.11 18.89 -10.03
CA PRO A 23 -13.35 17.85 -9.36
C PRO A 23 -13.45 16.57 -10.18
N THR A 24 -12.36 16.19 -10.86
CA THR A 24 -12.26 14.88 -11.49
C THR A 24 -12.25 13.82 -10.39
N ILE A 25 -13.36 13.11 -10.23
CA ILE A 25 -13.46 11.98 -9.31
C ILE A 25 -12.62 10.84 -9.89
N ILE A 26 -11.37 10.74 -9.45
CA ILE A 26 -10.50 9.62 -9.79
C ILE A 26 -10.82 8.48 -8.84
N TYR A 27 -11.66 7.54 -9.28
CA TYR A 27 -11.86 6.29 -8.58
C TYR A 27 -10.53 5.54 -8.52
N LYS A 28 -10.04 5.32 -7.30
CA LYS A 28 -8.87 4.49 -7.04
C LYS A 28 -9.34 3.10 -6.70
N GLU A 29 -8.71 2.08 -7.28
CA GLU A 29 -8.89 0.72 -6.81
C GLU A 29 -8.44 0.63 -5.35
N LYS A 30 -9.36 0.25 -4.47
CA LYS A 30 -9.06 -0.03 -3.08
C LYS A 30 -8.79 -1.52 -2.94
N LEU A 31 -7.52 -1.91 -2.95
CA LEU A 31 -7.13 -3.29 -2.67
C LEU A 31 -7.51 -3.62 -1.23
N THR A 32 -8.60 -4.36 -1.04
CA THR A 32 -8.98 -4.90 0.26
C THR A 32 -8.27 -6.23 0.47
N PRO A 33 -7.54 -6.41 1.59
CA PRO A 33 -6.90 -7.68 1.87
C PRO A 33 -7.97 -8.76 2.02
N VAL A 34 -7.83 -9.85 1.26
CA VAL A 34 -8.65 -11.05 1.44
C VAL A 34 -8.07 -11.82 2.61
N ARG A 35 -8.93 -12.24 3.56
CA ARG A 35 -8.47 -13.08 4.67
C ARG A 35 -8.06 -14.45 4.12
N CYS A 36 -6.85 -14.88 4.45
CA CYS A 36 -6.47 -16.26 4.27
C CYS A 36 -6.88 -17.09 5.49
N ASN A 37 -7.55 -18.21 5.25
CA ASN A 37 -7.92 -19.19 6.28
C ASN A 37 -6.76 -20.16 6.59
N ALA A 38 -5.51 -19.68 6.57
CA ALA A 38 -4.35 -20.48 6.95
C ALA A 38 -4.11 -20.37 8.45
N VAL A 39 -3.91 -21.52 9.10
CA VAL A 39 -3.48 -21.57 10.49
C VAL A 39 -1.96 -21.70 10.50
N MET A 40 -1.29 -20.69 11.05
CA MET A 40 0.16 -20.70 11.16
C MET A 40 0.59 -21.74 12.21
N PRO A 41 1.64 -22.52 11.96
CA PRO A 41 2.19 -23.43 12.95
C PRO A 41 2.76 -22.64 14.14
N ASP A 42 2.97 -23.31 15.28
CA ASP A 42 3.65 -22.69 16.42
C ASP A 42 5.12 -22.45 16.11
N LYS A 43 5.60 -21.26 16.48
CA LYS A 43 7.00 -20.89 16.29
C LYS A 43 7.88 -21.66 17.28
N PRO A 44 8.89 -22.41 16.81
CA PRO A 44 9.77 -23.16 17.70
C PRO A 44 10.62 -22.21 18.56
N ASN A 45 10.94 -22.65 19.78
CA ASN A 45 11.86 -21.95 20.66
C ASN A 45 13.28 -21.93 20.07
N ASN A 46 14.06 -20.91 20.40
CA ASN A 46 15.42 -20.75 19.91
C ASN A 46 16.39 -20.72 21.10
N ASP A 47 17.07 -21.84 21.33
CA ASP A 47 18.07 -22.00 22.41
C ASP A 47 19.51 -21.74 21.95
N GLY A 48 19.71 -21.34 20.68
CA GLY A 48 21.03 -21.10 20.10
C GLY A 48 21.75 -22.36 19.61
N SER A 49 21.14 -23.54 19.74
CA SER A 49 21.66 -24.77 19.16
C SER A 49 21.44 -24.81 17.64
N PHE A 50 22.28 -25.59 16.95
CA PHE A 50 22.10 -25.86 15.52
C PHE A 50 20.71 -26.46 15.22
N GLU A 51 20.22 -27.38 16.05
CA GLU A 51 18.92 -28.02 15.86
C GLU A 51 17.76 -27.03 16.04
N ALA A 52 17.84 -26.10 16.99
CA ALA A 52 16.84 -25.04 17.12
C ALA A 52 16.84 -24.09 15.92
N HIS A 53 18.02 -23.73 15.40
CA HIS A 53 18.12 -22.95 14.16
C HIS A 53 17.52 -23.68 12.97
N LYS A 54 17.81 -24.97 12.82
CA LYS A 54 17.25 -25.84 11.78
C LYS A 54 15.72 -25.93 11.88
N ALA A 55 15.18 -26.15 13.08
CA ALA A 55 13.74 -26.19 13.32
C ALA A 55 13.07 -24.86 12.94
N LYS A 56 13.71 -23.74 13.25
CA LYS A 56 13.24 -22.40 12.89
C LYS A 56 13.22 -22.16 11.38
N MET A 57 14.22 -22.66 10.65
CA MET A 57 14.24 -22.60 9.18
C MET A 57 13.10 -23.42 8.58
N ILE A 58 12.86 -24.63 9.08
CA ILE A 58 11.73 -25.48 8.64
C ILE A 58 10.39 -24.79 8.92
N TYR A 59 10.26 -24.15 10.08
CA TYR A 59 9.08 -23.34 10.43
C TYR A 59 8.82 -22.26 9.37
N PHE A 60 9.84 -21.47 8.99
CA PHE A 60 9.67 -20.41 8.01
C PHE A 60 9.30 -20.93 6.62
N LEU A 61 9.87 -22.06 6.19
CA LEU A 61 9.49 -22.72 4.94
C LEU A 61 8.01 -23.13 4.92
N LYS A 62 7.51 -23.72 6.02
CA LYS A 62 6.09 -24.08 6.15
C LYS A 62 5.18 -22.85 6.13
N CYS A 63 5.61 -21.77 6.77
CA CYS A 63 4.89 -20.50 6.78
C CYS A 63 4.75 -19.95 5.35
N GLU A 64 5.84 -19.95 4.58
CA GLU A 64 5.84 -19.48 3.20
C GLU A 64 4.92 -20.32 2.32
N ASP A 65 5.00 -21.65 2.41
CA ASP A 65 4.15 -22.57 1.65
C ASP A 65 2.65 -22.34 1.93
N LEU A 66 2.27 -22.20 3.21
CA LEU A 66 0.89 -21.87 3.59
C LEU A 66 0.43 -20.52 3.02
N LEU A 67 1.29 -19.50 3.04
CA LEU A 67 0.98 -18.18 2.50
C LEU A 67 0.87 -18.17 0.97
N LYS A 68 1.64 -19.02 0.27
CA LYS A 68 1.51 -19.18 -1.19
C LYS A 68 0.18 -19.79 -1.59
N GLN A 69 -0.32 -20.76 -0.82
CA GLN A 69 -1.67 -21.31 -1.02
C GLN A 69 -2.75 -20.22 -0.89
N CYS A 70 -2.59 -19.25 0.03
CA CYS A 70 -3.51 -18.14 0.20
C CYS A 70 -3.67 -17.25 -1.03
N ILE A 71 -2.62 -17.12 -1.83
CA ILE A 71 -2.59 -16.28 -3.03
C ILE A 71 -2.78 -17.09 -4.32
N GLY A 72 -3.20 -18.35 -4.21
CA GLY A 72 -3.44 -19.23 -5.35
C GLY A 72 -2.16 -19.68 -6.09
N ILE A 73 -0.99 -19.45 -5.49
CA ILE A 73 0.28 -19.96 -6.00
C ILE A 73 0.45 -21.34 -5.38
N ALA A 74 0.00 -22.37 -6.09
CA ALA A 74 0.33 -23.75 -5.73
C ALA A 74 1.69 -24.09 -6.36
N ASP A 75 2.74 -24.15 -5.54
CA ASP A 75 3.97 -24.81 -5.95
C ASP A 75 3.62 -26.30 -6.14
N GLY A 76 3.63 -26.77 -7.39
CA GLY A 76 3.05 -28.03 -7.81
C GLY A 76 3.37 -29.21 -6.89
N LYS A 77 2.29 -29.82 -6.37
CA LYS A 77 2.24 -31.26 -6.09
C LYS A 77 1.48 -31.95 -7.20
#